data_AF-A0A5J4W2W3-F1
#
_entry.id   AF-A0A5J4W2W3-F1
#
_cell.length_a   1.000
_cell.length_b   1.000
_cell.length_c   1.000
_cell.angle_alpha   90.00
_cell.angle_beta   90.00
_cell.angle_gamma   90.00
#
_symmetry.space_group_name_H-M   'P 1'
#
loop_
_entity.id
_entity.type
_entity.pdbx_description
1 polymer ?
#
loop_
_entity_poly.entity_id
_entity_poly.type
_entity_poly.pdbx_seq_one_letter_code
_entity_poly.pdbx_strand_id
1 'polypeptide(L)'
;MTFSNQLNTILLYGTNNDDGIIVTGDQLVDSHKSPRTLTTNSPTQKIQYDPVDCFKNREGDCDIQKRIYSINGKFNGLEALYGLFMQSCILIVDIDDSLLASSIKLSTTSIQDIASLFIYDLVGGCSAYSQAIVQKQTNTMAILDAILIVLFALSLITALVGFIAFLIPTRTILFTVAEASAKMHDIDPAADASDRTGMSSAAWKEEYSCDCVRVDKEHQIVLITLAGLCYCIDGTMNITEQYQKLNQLMQEQQSQDGTIVLEIIDKVQKEREELRHNLGSSGGDQKLLLDVTNAMDETRLHELSQTIIKMLAILVRQVFNVLSDEEVLMKKYRIPLSHYKNHELQHAQFLRKVQTISLQIASNARVKGKPIPSTHSQTLIQLFSSWLIDHVSKIDREMSALLIGKAPESELERHVPMPLELVVPPSYLNFLDSDFASIQDKNLFERLKKVLRVSTEKISN
;
A
#
# COMPACT_ATOMS: atom_id res chain seq x y z
N MET A 1 42.36 53.99 -16.75
CA MET A 1 40.96 54.40 -16.48
C MET A 1 39.93 53.30 -16.71
N THR A 2 40.19 52.27 -17.52
CA THR A 2 39.22 51.21 -17.86
C THR A 2 38.80 50.35 -16.65
N PHE A 3 39.76 49.90 -15.84
CA PHE A 3 39.53 49.02 -14.67
C PHE A 3 38.60 49.63 -13.60
N SER A 4 38.78 50.91 -13.24
CA SER A 4 37.96 51.58 -12.22
C SER A 4 36.49 51.67 -12.63
N ASN A 5 36.23 52.01 -13.89
CA ASN A 5 34.88 52.10 -14.42
C ASN A 5 34.21 50.72 -14.50
N GLN A 6 35.00 49.70 -14.84
CA GLN A 6 34.56 48.29 -14.87
C GLN A 6 34.25 47.77 -13.46
N LEU A 7 35.08 48.09 -12.46
CA LEU A 7 34.84 47.75 -11.06
C LEU A 7 33.56 48.42 -10.53
N ASN A 8 33.35 49.70 -10.82
CA ASN A 8 32.10 50.39 -10.46
C ASN A 8 30.87 49.78 -11.13
N THR A 9 31.00 49.30 -12.37
CA THR A 9 29.94 48.56 -13.07
C THR A 9 29.61 47.28 -12.32
N ILE A 10 30.61 46.52 -11.87
CA ILE A 10 30.41 45.32 -11.02
C ILE A 10 29.71 45.67 -9.71
N LEU A 11 30.11 46.76 -9.04
CA LEU A 11 29.48 47.16 -7.78
C LEU A 11 28.01 47.59 -7.96
N LEU A 12 27.70 48.24 -9.08
CA LEU A 12 26.36 48.75 -9.42
C LEU A 12 25.39 47.68 -9.92
N TYR A 13 25.87 46.71 -10.70
CA TYR A 13 25.01 45.73 -11.36
C TYR A 13 25.19 44.31 -10.81
N GLY A 14 26.28 44.03 -10.11
CA GLY A 14 26.69 42.68 -9.74
C GLY A 14 27.23 41.89 -10.93
N THR A 15 27.66 40.66 -10.67
CA THR A 15 28.12 39.70 -11.68
C THR A 15 27.38 38.37 -11.53
N ASN A 16 26.92 37.82 -12.65
CA ASN A 16 26.52 36.43 -12.77
C ASN A 16 27.58 35.73 -13.64
N ASN A 17 28.37 34.81 -13.08
CA ASN A 17 29.46 34.13 -13.83
C ASN A 17 28.98 33.24 -14.99
N ASP A 18 27.71 33.26 -15.37
CA ASP A 18 27.15 32.32 -16.32
C ASP A 18 27.47 32.73 -17.79
N ASP A 19 27.91 33.97 -18.04
CA ASP A 19 28.24 34.48 -19.38
C ASP A 19 29.74 34.56 -19.71
N GLY A 20 30.64 34.21 -18.76
CA GLY A 20 32.10 34.20 -19.01
C GLY A 20 32.72 35.55 -19.39
N ILE A 21 32.03 36.66 -19.15
CA ILE A 21 32.46 38.01 -19.52
C ILE A 21 33.56 38.48 -18.56
N ILE A 22 34.76 38.68 -19.07
CA ILE A 22 35.89 39.31 -18.36
C ILE A 22 35.63 40.83 -18.37
N VAL A 23 35.01 41.33 -17.31
CA VAL A 23 34.58 42.74 -17.22
C VAL A 23 35.75 43.64 -16.86
N THR A 24 36.67 43.23 -15.99
CA THR A 24 37.80 44.07 -15.53
C THR A 24 39.12 43.78 -16.21
N GLY A 25 39.25 42.59 -16.83
CA GLY A 25 40.53 42.12 -17.39
C GLY A 25 41.38 41.36 -16.36
N ASP A 26 40.95 41.30 -15.10
CA ASP A 26 41.59 40.57 -14.02
C ASP A 26 40.78 39.32 -13.68
N GLN A 27 41.34 38.15 -13.97
CA GLN A 27 40.68 36.87 -13.74
C GLN A 27 40.38 36.62 -12.26
N LEU A 28 41.17 37.17 -11.33
CA LEU A 28 40.90 37.02 -9.89
C LEU A 28 39.61 37.75 -9.51
N VAL A 29 39.43 38.98 -9.99
CA VAL A 29 38.23 39.78 -9.71
C VAL A 29 37.02 39.20 -10.45
N ASP A 30 37.19 38.89 -11.74
CA ASP A 30 36.10 38.45 -12.62
C ASP A 30 35.64 37.01 -12.33
N SER A 31 36.46 36.18 -11.66
CA SER A 31 36.07 34.82 -11.27
C SER A 31 35.06 34.76 -10.11
N HIS A 32 34.85 35.86 -9.37
CA HIS A 32 33.96 35.88 -8.22
C HIS A 32 32.54 36.35 -8.61
N LYS A 33 31.53 35.55 -8.25
CA LYS A 33 30.12 35.99 -8.27
C LYS A 33 29.94 37.04 -7.18
N SER A 34 29.60 38.27 -7.58
CA SER A 34 29.41 39.39 -6.66
C SER A 34 27.99 39.91 -6.78
N PRO A 35 27.18 39.89 -5.71
CA PRO A 35 25.88 40.54 -5.74
C PRO A 35 26.06 42.06 -5.85
N ARG A 36 25.05 42.74 -6.40
CA ARG A 36 25.01 44.21 -6.41
C ARG A 36 25.18 44.77 -4.99
N THR A 37 26.25 45.55 -4.78
CA THR A 37 26.56 46.15 -3.48
C THR A 37 26.19 47.63 -3.40
N LEU A 38 26.19 48.36 -4.52
CA LEU A 38 25.75 49.76 -4.60
C LEU A 38 24.26 49.84 -4.93
N THR A 39 23.47 50.26 -3.95
CA THR A 39 22.02 50.45 -4.05
C THR A 39 21.64 51.86 -3.63
N THR A 40 20.56 52.41 -4.19
CA THR A 40 20.12 53.77 -3.84
C THR A 40 19.87 53.88 -2.34
N ASN A 41 20.42 54.92 -1.71
CA ASN A 41 20.40 55.20 -0.28
C ASN A 41 21.07 54.16 0.62
N SER A 42 21.86 53.23 0.08
CA SER A 42 22.58 52.26 0.94
C SER A 42 23.81 52.87 1.61
N PRO A 43 24.23 52.35 2.78
CA PRO A 43 25.45 52.78 3.43
C PRO A 43 26.69 52.68 2.52
N THR A 44 26.76 51.66 1.67
CA THR A 44 27.81 51.50 0.65
C THR A 44 27.81 52.63 -0.38
N GLN A 45 26.65 53.12 -0.83
CA GLN A 45 26.59 54.28 -1.75
C GLN A 45 27.11 55.55 -1.06
N LYS A 46 26.71 55.76 0.20
CA LYS A 46 27.16 56.92 0.98
C LYS A 46 28.68 56.89 1.18
N ILE A 47 29.24 55.73 1.54
CA ILE A 47 30.69 55.57 1.68
C ILE A 47 31.41 55.76 0.33
N GLN A 48 30.81 55.32 -0.78
CA GLN A 48 31.43 55.43 -2.11
C GLN A 48 31.47 56.88 -2.62
N TYR A 49 30.39 57.66 -2.42
CA TYR A 49 30.19 58.94 -3.12
C TYR A 49 29.91 60.15 -2.24
N ASP A 50 29.42 60.00 -1.00
CA ASP A 50 29.07 61.16 -0.17
C ASP A 50 30.34 61.92 0.28
N PRO A 51 30.26 63.24 0.45
CA PRO A 51 31.37 64.02 0.99
C PRO A 51 31.72 63.60 2.43
N VAL A 52 32.95 63.15 2.64
CA VAL A 52 33.48 62.70 3.93
C VAL A 52 34.74 63.49 4.28
N ASP A 53 34.87 63.87 5.56
CA ASP A 53 36.06 64.57 6.07
C ASP A 53 37.24 63.63 6.28
N CYS A 54 36.99 62.39 6.70
CA CYS A 54 38.00 61.37 6.99
C CYS A 54 37.40 59.95 7.02
N PHE A 55 38.11 58.97 6.46
CA PHE A 55 37.90 57.55 6.79
C PHE A 55 38.92 57.08 7.81
N LYS A 56 38.46 56.86 9.05
CA LYS A 56 39.31 56.44 10.16
C LYS A 56 39.86 55.03 9.93
N ASN A 57 41.19 54.90 9.82
CA ASN A 57 41.88 53.61 9.80
C ASN A 57 42.40 53.24 11.20
N ARG A 58 43.09 54.18 11.86
CA ARG A 58 43.58 54.07 13.24
C ARG A 58 42.98 55.17 14.11
N GLU A 59 43.10 54.97 15.42
CA GLU A 59 42.69 55.99 16.39
C GLU A 59 43.55 57.25 16.26
N GLY A 60 42.91 58.41 16.16
CA GLY A 60 43.57 59.71 16.00
C GLY A 60 43.88 60.13 14.55
N ASP A 61 43.68 59.26 13.54
CA ASP A 61 44.04 59.59 12.14
C ASP A 61 43.27 60.80 11.58
N CYS A 62 42.01 60.96 11.98
CA CYS A 62 41.18 62.06 11.52
C CYS A 62 41.53 63.42 12.15
N ASP A 63 42.34 63.42 13.22
CA ASP A 63 42.80 64.63 13.89
C ASP A 63 44.08 65.20 13.24
N ILE A 64 44.71 64.44 12.34
CA ILE A 64 45.93 64.84 11.63
C ILE A 64 45.57 65.82 10.50
N GLN A 65 46.06 67.06 10.61
CA GLN A 65 45.94 68.05 9.54
C GLN A 65 46.78 67.66 8.33
N LYS A 66 46.22 67.80 7.13
CA LYS A 66 46.87 67.43 5.85
C LYS A 66 47.35 65.97 5.82
N ARG A 67 46.58 65.07 6.42
CA ARG A 67 46.92 63.63 6.49
C ARG A 67 47.11 63.02 5.09
N ILE A 68 46.31 63.42 4.11
CA ILE A 68 46.53 63.13 2.69
C ILE A 68 47.23 64.33 2.07
N TYR A 69 48.33 64.06 1.37
CA TYR A 69 49.24 65.11 0.92
C TYR A 69 48.57 66.15 -0.01
N SER A 70 47.79 65.71 -1.00
CA SER A 70 47.12 66.59 -1.97
C SER A 70 45.67 66.95 -1.65
N ILE A 71 45.06 66.41 -0.58
CA ILE A 71 43.66 66.69 -0.24
C ILE A 71 43.58 67.61 0.98
N ASN A 72 42.92 68.76 0.80
CA ASN A 72 42.59 69.67 1.89
C ASN A 72 41.07 69.73 2.06
N GLY A 73 40.56 69.20 3.18
CA GLY A 73 39.12 69.21 3.51
C GLY A 73 38.38 67.95 3.05
N LYS A 74 37.07 68.11 2.76
CA LYS A 74 36.18 67.01 2.35
C LYS A 74 36.51 66.48 0.97
N PHE A 75 36.29 65.18 0.78
CA PHE A 75 36.37 64.50 -0.51
C PHE A 75 35.14 63.61 -0.72
N ASN A 76 34.80 63.31 -1.98
CA ASN A 76 33.58 62.58 -2.34
C ASN A 76 33.78 61.06 -2.21
N GLY A 77 33.86 60.60 -0.96
CA GLY A 77 33.89 59.18 -0.61
C GLY A 77 35.09 58.41 -1.16
N LEU A 78 34.94 57.09 -1.16
CA LEU A 78 35.98 56.16 -1.59
C LEU A 78 36.35 56.31 -3.07
N GLU A 79 35.39 56.73 -3.91
CA GLU A 79 35.61 56.97 -5.34
C GLU A 79 36.68 58.05 -5.57
N ALA A 80 36.61 59.15 -4.82
CA ALA A 80 37.58 60.24 -4.95
C ALA A 80 38.99 59.81 -4.50
N LEU A 81 39.09 58.99 -3.45
CA LEU A 81 40.37 58.47 -2.95
C LEU A 81 40.99 57.48 -3.93
N TYR A 82 40.19 56.57 -4.48
CA TYR A 82 40.64 55.60 -5.46
C TYR A 82 41.03 56.29 -6.79
N GLY A 83 40.26 57.30 -7.21
CA GLY A 83 40.59 58.13 -8.36
C GLY A 83 41.93 58.85 -8.19
N LEU A 84 42.19 59.45 -7.02
CA LEU A 84 43.48 60.08 -6.71
C LEU A 84 44.61 59.04 -6.71
N PHE A 85 44.41 57.88 -6.08
CA PHE A 85 45.39 56.78 -6.09
C PHE A 85 45.75 56.36 -7.53
N MET A 86 44.75 56.11 -8.37
CA MET A 86 44.95 55.70 -9.76
C MET A 86 45.66 56.78 -10.57
N GLN A 87 45.29 58.06 -10.38
CA GLN A 87 45.94 59.17 -11.06
C GLN A 87 47.41 59.28 -10.66
N SER A 88 47.72 59.15 -9.36
CA SER A 88 49.10 59.17 -8.87
C SER A 88 49.93 58.01 -9.40
N CYS A 89 49.34 56.81 -9.54
CA CYS A 89 50.01 55.66 -10.17
C CYS A 89 50.31 55.91 -11.66
N ILE A 90 49.35 56.44 -12.42
CA ILE A 90 49.55 56.77 -13.84
C ILE A 90 50.67 57.79 -14.00
N LEU A 91 50.67 58.84 -13.18
CA LEU A 91 51.73 59.87 -13.21
C LEU A 91 53.13 59.34 -12.87
N ILE A 92 53.24 58.22 -12.15
CA ILE A 92 54.53 57.56 -11.90
C ILE A 92 54.95 56.70 -13.09
N VAL A 93 53.99 55.98 -13.70
CA VAL A 93 54.23 55.09 -14.84
C VAL A 93 54.54 55.86 -16.11
N ASP A 94 53.92 57.02 -16.32
CA ASP A 94 54.10 57.86 -17.51
C ASP A 94 55.42 58.68 -17.49
N ILE A 95 56.28 58.49 -16.48
CA ILE A 95 57.62 59.11 -16.43
C ILE A 95 58.53 58.36 -17.41
N ASP A 96 59.13 59.10 -18.36
CA ASP A 96 60.03 58.57 -19.39
C ASP A 96 61.16 57.69 -18.81
N ASP A 97 61.33 56.48 -19.37
CA ASP A 97 62.33 55.46 -18.98
C ASP A 97 63.76 56.01 -18.91
N SER A 98 64.08 57.04 -19.70
CA SER A 98 65.39 57.69 -19.71
C SER A 98 65.69 58.57 -18.48
N LEU A 99 64.68 58.92 -17.67
CA LEU A 99 64.76 59.81 -16.50
C LEU A 99 64.42 59.12 -15.16
N LEU A 100 64.10 57.82 -15.19
CA LEU A 100 63.49 57.09 -14.07
C LEU A 100 64.35 57.06 -12.80
N ALA A 101 65.67 56.97 -12.92
CA ALA A 101 66.57 56.80 -11.78
C ALA A 101 66.90 58.11 -11.01
N SER A 102 66.69 59.29 -11.61
CA SER A 102 67.04 60.59 -11.01
C SER A 102 65.85 61.50 -10.68
N SER A 103 64.67 61.21 -11.25
CA SER A 103 63.45 62.03 -11.13
C SER A 103 62.47 61.56 -10.05
N ILE A 104 62.48 60.28 -9.70
CA ILE A 104 61.57 59.71 -8.71
C ILE A 104 62.22 59.75 -7.32
N LYS A 105 61.73 60.64 -6.46
CA LYS A 105 62.15 60.73 -5.05
C LYS A 105 60.96 60.45 -4.15
N LEU A 106 61.22 60.04 -2.90
CA LEU A 106 60.15 59.93 -1.90
C LEU A 106 59.36 61.24 -1.75
N SER A 107 59.99 62.39 -1.99
CA SER A 107 59.33 63.70 -1.95
C SER A 107 58.42 64.00 -3.14
N THR A 108 58.37 63.14 -4.16
CA THR A 108 57.49 63.32 -5.32
C THR A 108 56.03 63.25 -4.87
N THR A 109 55.22 64.24 -5.26
CA THR A 109 53.81 64.38 -4.85
C THR A 109 53.00 63.11 -5.06
N SER A 110 53.12 62.46 -6.22
CA SER A 110 52.41 61.20 -6.51
C SER A 110 52.77 60.07 -5.54
N ILE A 111 54.03 59.97 -5.11
CA ILE A 111 54.47 58.98 -4.12
C ILE A 111 53.92 59.32 -2.73
N GLN A 112 53.96 60.60 -2.36
CA GLN A 112 53.40 61.07 -1.08
C GLN A 112 51.89 60.86 -1.02
N ASP A 113 51.16 61.08 -2.12
CA ASP A 113 49.73 60.82 -2.22
C ASP A 113 49.42 59.33 -2.07
N ILE A 114 50.11 58.46 -2.80
CA ILE A 114 49.92 57.01 -2.67
C ILE A 114 50.20 56.55 -1.23
N ALA A 115 51.32 56.96 -0.65
CA ALA A 115 51.71 56.56 0.70
C ALA A 115 50.71 57.07 1.75
N SER A 116 50.33 58.34 1.68
CA SER A 116 49.38 58.92 2.63
C SER A 116 47.97 58.36 2.49
N LEU A 117 47.49 58.10 1.28
CA LEU A 117 46.20 57.44 1.04
C LEU A 117 46.15 56.05 1.69
N PHE A 118 47.18 55.22 1.49
CA PHE A 118 47.22 53.88 2.09
C PHE A 118 47.34 53.89 3.61
N ILE A 119 48.13 54.83 4.17
CA ILE A 119 48.32 54.90 5.62
C ILE A 119 47.03 55.32 6.32
N TYR A 120 46.31 56.29 5.75
CA TYR A 120 45.15 56.92 6.38
C TYR A 120 43.83 56.43 5.75
N ASP A 121 43.29 57.14 4.78
CA ASP A 121 41.87 57.02 4.46
C ASP A 121 41.48 55.89 3.51
N LEU A 122 42.38 55.42 2.63
CA LEU A 122 42.01 54.41 1.63
C LEU A 122 41.72 53.06 2.31
N VAL A 123 42.57 52.64 3.26
CA VAL A 123 42.34 51.41 4.03
C VAL A 123 41.13 51.57 4.95
N GLY A 124 40.99 52.72 5.61
CA GLY A 124 39.82 53.02 6.44
C GLY A 124 38.51 52.98 5.65
N GLY A 125 38.51 53.53 4.44
CA GLY A 125 37.36 53.57 3.55
C GLY A 125 36.98 52.19 3.02
N CYS A 126 37.96 51.38 2.60
CA CYS A 126 37.74 49.98 2.23
C CYS A 126 37.19 49.14 3.40
N SER A 127 37.71 49.36 4.62
CA SER A 127 37.21 48.70 5.83
C SER A 127 35.77 49.10 6.14
N ALA A 128 35.45 50.40 6.10
CA ALA A 128 34.10 50.90 6.30
C ALA A 128 33.13 50.36 5.24
N TYR A 129 33.55 50.31 3.98
CA TYR A 129 32.76 49.74 2.88
C TYR A 129 32.49 48.24 3.08
N SER A 130 33.51 47.48 3.48
CA SER A 130 33.37 46.05 3.81
C SER A 130 32.41 45.82 4.98
N GLN A 131 32.55 46.58 6.07
CA GLN A 131 31.64 46.51 7.21
C GLN A 131 30.20 46.84 6.83
N ALA A 132 29.98 47.82 5.95
CA ALA A 132 28.65 48.15 5.44
C ALA A 132 28.01 46.99 4.64
N ILE A 133 28.80 46.25 3.86
CA ILE A 133 28.34 45.04 3.16
C ILE A 133 27.95 43.95 4.17
N VAL A 134 28.86 43.64 5.11
CA VAL A 134 28.64 42.62 6.14
C VAL A 134 27.38 42.94 6.95
N GLN A 135 27.22 44.19 7.39
CA GLN A 135 26.04 44.59 8.15
C GLN A 135 24.74 44.44 7.34
N LYS A 136 24.74 44.81 6.05
CA LYS A 136 23.58 44.64 5.17
C LYS A 136 23.23 43.16 5.02
N GLN A 137 24.23 42.29 4.84
CA GLN A 137 24.03 40.85 4.73
C GLN A 137 23.50 40.25 6.04
N THR A 138 24.07 40.61 7.18
CA THR A 138 23.60 40.19 8.51
C THR A 138 22.14 40.59 8.75
N ASN A 139 21.77 41.84 8.43
CA ASN A 139 20.39 42.30 8.55
C ASN A 139 19.44 41.52 7.63
N THR A 140 19.88 41.24 6.40
CA THR A 140 19.07 40.47 5.43
C THR A 140 18.85 39.04 5.93
N MET A 141 19.89 38.38 6.44
CA MET A 141 19.78 37.04 7.03
C MET A 141 18.83 37.04 8.23
N ALA A 142 18.95 38.02 9.13
CA ALA A 142 18.04 38.13 10.27
C ALA A 142 16.56 38.30 9.86
N ILE A 143 16.29 39.06 8.79
CA ILE A 143 14.93 39.20 8.24
C ILE A 143 14.44 37.88 7.64
N LEU A 144 15.28 37.17 6.88
CA LEU A 144 14.93 35.88 6.30
C LEU A 144 14.65 34.82 7.37
N ASP A 145 15.47 34.77 8.42
CA ASP A 145 15.26 33.87 9.57
C ASP A 145 13.93 34.18 10.26
N ALA A 146 13.61 35.46 10.48
CA ALA A 146 12.34 35.86 11.06
C ALA A 146 11.14 35.44 10.18
N ILE A 147 11.23 35.62 8.86
CA ILE A 147 10.19 35.18 7.91
C ILE A 147 10.03 33.66 7.95
N LEU A 148 11.14 32.91 7.98
CA LEU A 148 11.11 31.45 8.03
C LEU A 148 10.42 30.95 9.30
N ILE A 149 10.71 31.55 10.45
CA ILE A 149 10.05 31.24 11.73
C ILE A 149 8.55 31.49 11.65
N VAL A 150 8.13 32.62 11.07
CA VAL A 150 6.70 32.96 10.91
C VAL A 150 6.00 31.96 9.98
N LEU A 151 6.61 31.60 8.85
CA LEU A 151 6.04 30.61 7.93
C LEU A 151 5.94 29.23 8.56
N PHE A 152 6.91 28.84 9.38
CA PHE A 152 6.87 27.59 10.14
C PHE A 152 5.74 27.58 11.18
N ALA A 153 5.54 28.68 11.91
CA ALA A 153 4.43 28.78 12.85
C ALA A 153 3.07 28.70 12.12
N LEU A 154 2.94 29.36 10.96
CA LEU A 154 1.73 29.33 10.15
C LEU A 154 1.45 27.93 9.59
N SER A 155 2.48 27.20 9.15
CA SER A 155 2.31 25.82 8.67
C SER A 155 1.82 24.89 9.77
N LEU A 156 2.33 25.01 10.99
CA LEU A 156 1.82 24.24 12.15
C LEU A 156 0.36 24.55 12.45
N ILE A 157 -0.04 25.82 12.44
CA ILE A 157 -1.44 26.23 12.70
C ILE A 157 -2.35 25.69 11.60
N THR A 158 -1.98 25.83 10.33
CA THR A 158 -2.81 25.32 9.21
C THR A 158 -2.94 23.80 9.24
N ALA A 159 -1.87 23.06 9.58
CA ALA A 159 -1.92 21.61 9.75
C ALA A 159 -2.85 21.21 10.91
N LEU A 160 -2.80 21.93 12.04
CA LEU A 160 -3.68 21.68 13.18
C LEU A 160 -5.16 21.94 12.84
N VAL A 161 -5.45 23.06 12.17
CA VAL A 161 -6.80 23.36 11.68
C VAL A 161 -7.26 22.29 10.69
N GLY A 162 -6.39 21.86 9.77
CA GLY A 162 -6.66 20.79 8.82
C GLY A 162 -7.05 19.48 9.52
N PHE A 163 -6.30 19.11 10.56
CA PHE A 163 -6.57 17.92 11.35
C PHE A 163 -7.91 17.99 12.10
N ILE A 164 -8.18 19.11 12.77
CA ILE A 164 -9.40 19.27 13.59
C ILE A 164 -10.64 19.41 12.71
N ALA A 165 -10.59 20.21 11.65
CA ALA A 165 -11.76 20.54 10.84
C ALA A 165 -12.12 19.46 9.82
N PHE A 166 -11.15 18.69 9.30
CA PHE A 166 -11.41 17.72 8.24
C PHE A 166 -11.23 16.27 8.69
N LEU A 167 -10.12 15.93 9.35
CA LEU A 167 -9.82 14.54 9.71
C LEU A 167 -10.73 14.00 10.81
N ILE A 168 -10.94 14.76 11.89
CA ILE A 168 -11.81 14.31 13.00
C ILE A 168 -13.26 14.08 12.53
N PRO A 169 -13.92 15.02 11.83
CA PRO A 169 -15.30 14.79 11.37
C PRO A 169 -15.43 13.65 10.37
N THR A 170 -14.46 13.49 9.46
CA THR A 170 -14.46 12.39 8.48
C THR A 170 -14.40 11.04 9.19
N ARG A 171 -13.59 10.91 10.23
CA ARG A 171 -13.54 9.70 11.05
C ARG A 171 -14.90 9.40 11.68
N THR A 172 -15.54 10.40 12.28
CA THR A 172 -16.88 10.22 12.87
C THR A 172 -17.91 9.80 11.83
N ILE A 173 -17.93 10.44 10.66
CA ILE A 173 -18.84 10.08 9.56
C ILE A 173 -18.60 8.64 9.12
N LEU A 174 -17.34 8.21 8.96
CA LEU A 174 -17.01 6.84 8.57
C LEU A 174 -17.47 5.82 9.62
N PHE A 175 -17.33 6.12 10.92
CA PHE A 175 -17.87 5.26 11.97
C PHE A 175 -19.40 5.20 11.94
N THR A 176 -20.07 6.33 11.74
CA THR A 176 -21.53 6.36 11.62
C THR A 176 -22.01 5.58 10.39
N VAL A 177 -21.31 5.70 9.26
CA VAL A 177 -21.61 4.92 8.05
C VAL A 177 -21.35 3.43 8.27
N ALA A 178 -20.23 3.05 8.89
CA ALA A 178 -19.94 1.65 9.19
C ALA A 178 -20.98 1.05 10.17
N GLU A 179 -21.37 1.78 11.20
CA GLU A 179 -22.41 1.37 12.15
C GLU A 179 -23.78 1.29 11.48
N ALA A 180 -24.12 2.24 10.62
CA ALA A 180 -25.37 2.22 9.85
C ALA A 180 -25.39 1.04 8.87
N SER A 181 -24.29 0.76 8.17
CA SER A 181 -24.17 -0.40 7.28
C SER A 181 -24.24 -1.73 8.02
N ALA A 182 -23.64 -1.83 9.21
CA ALA A 182 -23.76 -3.02 10.06
C ALA A 182 -25.21 -3.23 10.51
N LYS A 183 -25.90 -2.17 10.96
CA LYS A 183 -27.33 -2.25 11.28
C LYS A 183 -28.18 -2.59 10.06
N MET A 184 -27.80 -2.15 8.86
CA MET A 184 -28.50 -2.48 7.62
C MET A 184 -28.33 -3.96 7.25
N HIS A 185 -27.16 -4.54 7.51
CA HIS A 185 -26.91 -5.97 7.38
C HIS A 185 -27.79 -6.78 8.37
N ASP A 186 -27.95 -6.32 9.61
CA ASP A 186 -28.82 -6.97 10.61
C ASP A 186 -30.32 -6.92 10.24
N ILE A 187 -30.71 -6.02 9.33
CA ILE A 187 -32.10 -5.85 8.86
C ILE A 187 -32.32 -6.56 7.50
N ASP A 188 -31.26 -7.00 6.82
CA ASP A 188 -31.37 -7.71 5.56
C ASP A 188 -32.03 -9.09 5.79
N PRO A 189 -33.24 -9.34 5.24
CA PRO A 189 -33.91 -10.63 5.39
C PRO A 189 -33.09 -11.80 4.87
N ALA A 190 -32.21 -11.58 3.88
CA ALA A 190 -31.31 -12.61 3.38
C ALA A 190 -30.18 -12.91 4.38
N ALA A 191 -29.70 -11.91 5.12
CA ALA A 191 -28.73 -12.08 6.20
C ALA A 191 -29.37 -12.75 7.43
N ASP A 192 -30.58 -12.34 7.84
CA ASP A 192 -31.35 -12.99 8.92
C ASP A 192 -31.69 -14.45 8.59
N ALA A 193 -32.10 -14.77 7.35
CA ALA A 193 -32.32 -16.15 6.92
C ALA A 193 -31.02 -16.98 6.89
N SER A 194 -29.93 -16.36 6.44
CA SER A 194 -28.57 -16.94 6.44
C SER A 194 -28.07 -17.23 7.86
N ASP A 195 -28.28 -16.33 8.81
CA ASP A 195 -27.89 -16.51 10.21
C ASP A 195 -28.80 -17.51 10.95
N ARG A 196 -30.07 -17.62 10.54
CA ARG A 196 -30.99 -18.67 11.04
C ARG A 196 -30.67 -20.07 10.53
N THR A 197 -30.01 -20.21 9.39
CA THR A 197 -29.71 -21.50 8.74
C THR A 197 -28.32 -22.08 9.09
N GLY A 198 -27.62 -21.51 10.08
CA GLY A 198 -26.32 -22.00 10.58
C GLY A 198 -25.15 -21.94 9.59
N MET A 199 -25.44 -21.87 8.28
CA MET A 199 -24.49 -21.82 7.17
C MET A 199 -24.02 -20.41 6.85
N SER A 200 -24.71 -19.39 7.37
CA SER A 200 -24.39 -17.98 7.20
C SER A 200 -24.00 -17.67 5.74
N SER A 201 -22.83 -17.07 5.52
CA SER A 201 -22.32 -16.66 4.22
C SER A 201 -22.07 -17.78 3.19
N ALA A 202 -22.15 -19.06 3.58
CA ALA A 202 -22.04 -20.22 2.70
C ALA A 202 -23.40 -20.84 2.32
N ALA A 203 -24.53 -20.22 2.71
CA ALA A 203 -25.84 -20.62 2.22
C ALA A 203 -25.99 -20.27 0.73
N TRP A 204 -26.69 -21.12 -0.04
CA TRP A 204 -27.01 -20.82 -1.43
C TRP A 204 -27.96 -19.61 -1.51
N LYS A 205 -27.68 -18.70 -2.44
CA LYS A 205 -28.46 -17.50 -2.71
C LYS A 205 -28.62 -17.36 -4.23
N GLU A 206 -29.71 -16.74 -4.66
CA GLU A 206 -29.96 -16.46 -6.07
C GLU A 206 -28.84 -15.62 -6.72
N GLU A 207 -28.17 -14.76 -5.94
CA GLU A 207 -27.02 -13.98 -6.40
C GLU A 207 -25.79 -14.83 -6.80
N TYR A 208 -25.76 -16.12 -6.46
CA TYR A 208 -24.72 -17.06 -6.88
C TYR A 208 -25.12 -17.89 -8.11
N SER A 209 -26.36 -17.79 -8.59
CA SER A 209 -26.77 -18.51 -9.80
C SER A 209 -25.90 -18.10 -10.99
N CYS A 210 -25.46 -19.10 -11.74
CA CYS A 210 -24.69 -18.95 -12.96
C CYS A 210 -25.58 -18.92 -14.22
N ASP A 211 -26.91 -18.89 -14.06
CA ASP A 211 -27.89 -19.05 -15.15
C ASP A 211 -27.72 -20.38 -15.92
N CYS A 212 -27.14 -21.40 -15.27
CA CYS A 212 -26.95 -22.74 -15.80
C CYS A 212 -27.47 -23.76 -14.79
N VAL A 213 -28.65 -24.32 -15.07
CA VAL A 213 -29.38 -25.18 -14.13
C VAL A 213 -28.55 -26.38 -13.67
N ARG A 214 -27.77 -26.99 -14.58
CA ARG A 214 -26.86 -28.10 -14.25
C ARG A 214 -25.82 -27.70 -13.22
N VAL A 215 -25.10 -26.61 -13.46
CA VAL A 215 -24.02 -26.11 -12.60
C VAL A 215 -24.58 -25.65 -11.26
N ASP A 216 -25.68 -24.89 -11.27
CA ASP A 216 -26.33 -24.40 -10.05
C ASP A 216 -26.80 -25.56 -9.15
N LYS A 217 -27.38 -26.62 -9.75
CA LYS A 217 -27.80 -27.82 -9.00
C LYS A 217 -26.60 -28.54 -8.37
N GLU A 218 -25.50 -28.66 -9.11
CA GLU A 218 -24.27 -29.28 -8.62
C GLU A 218 -23.66 -28.49 -7.45
N HIS A 219 -23.60 -27.16 -7.54
CA HIS A 219 -23.16 -26.30 -6.45
C HIS A 219 -24.06 -26.42 -5.21
N GLN A 220 -25.38 -26.43 -5.40
CA GLN A 220 -26.33 -26.60 -4.30
C GLN A 220 -26.16 -27.94 -3.58
N ILE A 221 -25.94 -29.04 -4.30
CA ILE A 221 -25.69 -30.37 -3.71
C ILE A 221 -24.42 -30.36 -2.83
N VAL A 222 -23.36 -29.70 -3.31
CA VAL A 222 -22.11 -29.53 -2.55
C VAL A 222 -22.38 -28.76 -1.25
N LEU A 223 -23.10 -27.64 -1.31
CA LEU A 223 -23.39 -26.80 -0.13
C LEU A 223 -24.31 -27.50 0.88
N ILE A 224 -25.28 -28.29 0.41
CA ILE A 224 -26.17 -29.07 1.27
C ILE A 224 -25.37 -30.14 2.03
N THR A 225 -24.46 -30.84 1.34
CA THR A 225 -23.60 -31.86 1.97
C THR A 225 -22.59 -31.21 2.91
N LEU A 226 -22.06 -30.05 2.55
CA LEU A 226 -21.24 -29.22 3.44
C LEU A 226 -22.00 -28.88 4.73
N ALA A 227 -23.27 -28.48 4.64
CA ALA A 227 -24.09 -28.21 5.81
C ALA A 227 -24.24 -29.45 6.70
N GLY A 228 -24.51 -30.62 6.09
CA GLY A 228 -24.52 -31.91 6.79
C GLY A 228 -23.21 -32.20 7.52
N LEU A 229 -22.06 -32.01 6.86
CA LEU A 229 -20.74 -32.18 7.47
C LEU A 229 -20.52 -31.22 8.65
N CYS A 230 -20.83 -29.94 8.45
CA CYS A 230 -20.62 -28.92 9.47
C CYS A 230 -21.53 -29.19 10.68
N TYR A 231 -22.76 -29.66 10.47
CA TYR A 231 -23.62 -30.14 11.55
C TYR A 231 -23.05 -31.37 12.25
N CYS A 232 -22.51 -32.36 11.53
CA CYS A 232 -21.86 -33.50 12.18
C CYS A 232 -20.70 -33.09 13.09
N ILE A 233 -19.97 -32.02 12.72
CA ILE A 233 -18.87 -31.48 13.53
C ILE A 233 -19.38 -30.58 14.67
N ASP A 234 -20.39 -29.73 14.41
CA ASP A 234 -20.94 -28.75 15.35
C ASP A 234 -22.45 -28.96 15.53
N GLY A 235 -22.83 -29.47 16.70
CA GLY A 235 -24.22 -29.82 16.99
C GLY A 235 -25.17 -28.65 17.25
N THR A 236 -24.67 -27.41 17.22
CA THR A 236 -25.49 -26.19 17.34
C THR A 236 -26.01 -25.68 15.99
N MET A 237 -25.48 -26.19 14.87
CA MET A 237 -25.87 -25.70 13.55
C MET A 237 -27.30 -26.10 13.19
N ASN A 238 -28.09 -25.13 12.71
CA ASN A 238 -29.45 -25.38 12.23
C ASN A 238 -29.46 -25.67 10.73
N ILE A 239 -29.49 -26.95 10.35
CA ILE A 239 -29.49 -27.38 8.94
C ILE A 239 -30.85 -27.83 8.42
N THR A 240 -31.94 -27.44 9.11
CA THR A 240 -33.29 -27.95 8.82
C THR A 240 -33.72 -27.71 7.37
N GLU A 241 -33.45 -26.51 6.84
CA GLU A 241 -33.79 -26.16 5.46
C GLU A 241 -32.99 -26.99 4.45
N GLN A 242 -31.67 -27.13 4.67
CA GLN A 242 -30.79 -27.91 3.80
C GLN A 242 -31.16 -29.38 3.81
N TYR A 243 -31.53 -29.92 4.97
CA TYR A 243 -32.02 -31.30 5.11
C TYR A 243 -33.34 -31.50 4.33
N GLN A 244 -34.29 -30.57 4.45
CA GLN A 244 -35.55 -30.62 3.69
C GLN A 244 -35.32 -30.56 2.18
N LYS A 245 -34.45 -29.65 1.73
CA LYS A 245 -34.05 -29.55 0.32
C LYS A 245 -33.40 -30.84 -0.18
N LEU A 246 -32.50 -31.45 0.60
CA LEU A 246 -31.89 -32.73 0.24
C LEU A 246 -32.94 -33.83 0.10
N ASN A 247 -33.88 -33.92 1.04
CA ASN A 247 -34.94 -34.91 1.02
C ASN A 247 -35.83 -34.74 -0.23
N GLN A 248 -36.19 -33.51 -0.58
CA GLN A 248 -36.92 -33.22 -1.83
C GLN A 248 -36.11 -33.65 -3.06
N LEU A 249 -34.82 -33.29 -3.13
CA LEU A 249 -33.94 -33.68 -4.23
C LEU A 249 -33.84 -35.20 -4.36
N MET A 250 -33.80 -35.95 -3.25
CA MET A 250 -33.76 -37.42 -3.28
C MET A 250 -35.08 -38.06 -3.69
N GLN A 251 -36.21 -37.38 -3.49
CA GLN A 251 -37.52 -37.82 -4.00
C GLN A 251 -37.64 -37.60 -5.51
N GLU A 252 -37.13 -36.47 -6.01
CA GLU A 252 -37.10 -36.16 -7.44
C GLU A 252 -36.07 -37.03 -8.18
N GLN A 253 -34.91 -37.24 -7.57
CA GLN A 253 -33.79 -37.94 -8.17
C GLN A 253 -32.92 -38.65 -7.13
N GLN A 254 -33.07 -39.96 -7.05
CA GLN A 254 -32.27 -40.76 -6.13
C GLN A 254 -30.78 -40.72 -6.48
N SER A 255 -29.98 -40.27 -5.51
CA SER A 255 -28.52 -40.40 -5.51
C SER A 255 -28.09 -41.24 -4.32
N GLN A 256 -27.14 -42.15 -4.55
CA GLN A 256 -26.59 -42.99 -3.48
C GLN A 256 -25.91 -42.13 -2.42
N ASP A 257 -25.10 -41.15 -2.83
CA ASP A 257 -24.42 -40.25 -1.89
C ASP A 257 -25.44 -39.40 -1.12
N GLY A 258 -26.48 -38.88 -1.78
CA GLY A 258 -27.53 -38.10 -1.10
C GLY A 258 -28.32 -38.93 -0.07
N THR A 259 -28.59 -40.21 -0.37
CA THR A 259 -29.23 -41.13 0.58
C THR A 259 -28.33 -41.37 1.81
N ILE A 260 -27.03 -41.61 1.59
CA ILE A 260 -26.06 -41.79 2.68
C ILE A 260 -25.94 -40.52 3.54
N VAL A 261 -25.99 -39.33 2.93
CA VAL A 261 -25.95 -38.06 3.66
C VAL A 261 -27.16 -37.93 4.58
N LEU A 262 -28.38 -38.22 4.09
CA LEU A 262 -29.60 -38.22 4.91
C LEU A 262 -29.49 -39.20 6.09
N GLU A 263 -29.09 -40.45 5.83
CA GLU A 263 -28.92 -41.48 6.86
C GLU A 263 -27.91 -41.06 7.94
N ILE A 264 -26.80 -40.41 7.54
CA ILE A 264 -25.80 -39.91 8.49
C ILE A 264 -26.39 -38.80 9.35
N ILE A 265 -27.09 -37.82 8.75
CA ILE A 265 -27.68 -36.71 9.50
C ILE A 265 -28.70 -37.23 10.50
N ASP A 266 -29.58 -38.14 10.09
CA ASP A 266 -30.58 -38.77 10.95
C ASP A 266 -29.94 -39.53 12.12
N LYS A 267 -28.88 -40.30 11.83
CA LYS A 267 -28.13 -41.03 12.86
C LYS A 267 -27.55 -40.05 13.90
N VAL A 268 -26.85 -39.01 13.46
CA VAL A 268 -26.20 -38.04 14.37
C VAL A 268 -27.23 -37.24 15.16
N GLN A 269 -28.33 -36.85 14.52
CA GLN A 269 -29.42 -36.15 15.18
C GLN A 269 -30.03 -37.00 16.30
N LYS A 270 -30.37 -38.27 15.99
CA LYS A 270 -30.91 -39.21 16.97
C LYS A 270 -29.97 -39.42 18.16
N GLU A 271 -28.67 -39.62 17.90
CA GLU A 271 -27.67 -39.80 18.97
C GLU A 271 -27.58 -38.58 19.90
N ARG A 272 -27.61 -37.37 19.34
CA ARG A 272 -27.57 -36.12 20.11
C ARG A 272 -28.88 -35.90 20.89
N GLU A 273 -30.02 -36.22 20.31
CA GLU A 273 -31.32 -36.12 21.00
C GLU A 273 -31.45 -37.08 22.17
N GLU A 274 -31.02 -38.34 22.01
CA GLU A 274 -30.95 -39.32 23.09
C GLU A 274 -30.06 -38.83 24.24
N LEU A 275 -28.91 -38.24 23.92
CA LEU A 275 -28.00 -37.70 24.91
C LEU A 275 -28.59 -36.48 25.64
N ARG A 276 -29.25 -35.56 24.92
CA ARG A 276 -29.97 -34.42 25.52
C ARG A 276 -31.06 -34.89 26.48
N HIS A 277 -31.79 -35.94 26.12
CA HIS A 277 -32.82 -36.54 26.99
C HIS A 277 -32.20 -37.13 28.26
N ASN A 278 -31.08 -37.85 28.14
CA ASN A 278 -30.38 -38.46 29.28
C ASN A 278 -29.77 -37.43 30.24
N LEU A 279 -29.40 -36.24 29.74
CA LEU A 279 -28.87 -35.14 30.54
C LEU A 279 -29.97 -34.32 31.25
N GLY A 280 -31.24 -34.74 31.16
CA GLY A 280 -32.35 -34.08 31.87
C GLY A 280 -32.75 -32.74 31.28
N SER A 281 -32.44 -32.47 30.02
CA SER A 281 -32.93 -31.27 29.32
C SER A 281 -34.41 -31.45 28.98
N SER A 282 -35.28 -31.12 29.93
CA SER A 282 -36.73 -31.16 29.79
C SER A 282 -37.26 -29.94 29.03
N GLY A 283 -37.65 -30.17 27.77
CA GLY A 283 -38.70 -29.45 27.04
C GLY A 283 -38.65 -27.91 26.98
N GLY A 284 -38.13 -27.37 25.87
CA GLY A 284 -38.32 -25.97 25.45
C GLY A 284 -37.39 -25.57 24.31
N ASP A 285 -37.64 -24.42 23.67
CA ASP A 285 -36.87 -23.85 22.53
C ASP A 285 -35.35 -23.67 22.82
N GLN A 286 -34.91 -23.82 24.07
CA GLN A 286 -33.49 -23.86 24.45
C GLN A 286 -32.75 -25.16 24.03
N LYS A 287 -33.46 -26.15 23.46
CA LYS A 287 -32.88 -27.46 23.04
C LYS A 287 -31.85 -27.34 21.89
N LEU A 288 -31.88 -26.27 21.09
CA LEU A 288 -31.00 -26.09 19.93
C LEU A 288 -29.62 -25.51 20.25
N LEU A 289 -29.44 -24.89 21.44
CA LEU A 289 -28.29 -24.04 21.74
C LEU A 289 -27.11 -24.74 22.42
N LEU A 290 -27.26 -25.99 22.87
CA LEU A 290 -26.20 -26.70 23.59
C LEU A 290 -25.67 -27.86 22.75
N ASP A 291 -24.39 -27.77 22.38
CA ASP A 291 -23.67 -28.89 21.78
C ASP A 291 -23.37 -29.94 22.86
N VAL A 292 -24.09 -31.05 22.80
CA VAL A 292 -23.92 -32.19 23.72
C VAL A 292 -22.76 -33.09 23.33
N THR A 293 -22.03 -32.80 22.24
CA THR A 293 -20.91 -33.63 21.78
C THR A 293 -19.84 -33.79 22.85
N ASN A 294 -19.59 -32.77 23.68
CA ASN A 294 -18.64 -32.86 24.81
C ASN A 294 -19.08 -33.81 25.92
N ALA A 295 -20.36 -34.20 25.98
CA ALA A 295 -20.89 -35.13 26.96
C ALA A 295 -20.91 -36.59 26.45
N MET A 296 -20.48 -36.84 25.21
CA MET A 296 -20.37 -38.19 24.65
C MET A 296 -19.22 -38.97 25.29
N ASP A 297 -19.43 -40.27 25.51
CA ASP A 297 -18.36 -41.18 25.90
C ASP A 297 -17.36 -41.43 24.75
N GLU A 298 -16.21 -42.05 25.06
CA GLU A 298 -15.15 -42.30 24.08
C GLU A 298 -15.63 -43.14 22.88
N THR A 299 -16.53 -44.10 23.09
CA THR A 299 -17.07 -44.96 22.03
C THR A 299 -17.93 -44.16 21.07
N ARG A 300 -18.87 -43.35 21.59
CA ARG A 300 -19.73 -42.46 20.81
C ARG A 300 -18.91 -41.41 20.06
N LEU A 301 -17.90 -40.83 20.70
CA LEU A 301 -16.97 -39.89 20.04
C LEU A 301 -16.19 -40.54 18.90
N HIS A 302 -15.80 -41.81 19.06
CA HIS A 302 -15.13 -42.56 18.01
C HIS A 302 -16.07 -42.83 16.82
N GLU A 303 -17.31 -43.24 17.08
CA GLU A 303 -18.32 -43.46 16.05
C GLU A 303 -18.69 -42.18 15.30
N LEU A 304 -18.87 -41.07 16.03
CA LEU A 304 -19.09 -39.75 15.44
C LEU A 304 -17.90 -39.34 14.56
N SER A 305 -16.68 -39.55 15.02
CA SER A 305 -15.47 -39.27 14.23
C SER A 305 -15.44 -40.09 12.94
N GLN A 306 -15.79 -41.38 12.96
CA GLN A 306 -15.91 -42.18 11.74
C GLN A 306 -17.01 -41.67 10.80
N THR A 307 -18.11 -41.20 11.37
CA THR A 307 -19.24 -40.64 10.63
C THR A 307 -18.85 -39.32 9.94
N ILE A 308 -18.13 -38.43 10.63
CA ILE A 308 -17.56 -37.20 10.08
C ILE A 308 -16.59 -37.51 8.93
N ILE A 309 -15.73 -38.53 9.06
CA ILE A 309 -14.82 -38.94 7.97
C ILE A 309 -15.60 -39.42 6.74
N LYS A 310 -16.68 -40.19 6.92
CA LYS A 310 -17.52 -40.65 5.81
C LYS A 310 -18.20 -39.47 5.10
N MET A 311 -18.76 -38.53 5.87
CA MET A 311 -19.38 -37.33 5.33
C MET A 311 -18.36 -36.45 4.59
N LEU A 312 -17.16 -36.30 5.14
CA LEU A 312 -16.06 -35.59 4.50
C LEU A 312 -15.62 -36.24 3.19
N ALA A 313 -15.63 -37.58 3.11
CA ALA A 313 -15.34 -38.29 1.88
C ALA A 313 -16.39 -38.03 0.79
N ILE A 314 -17.67 -37.97 1.16
CA ILE A 314 -18.76 -37.61 0.23
C ILE A 314 -18.60 -36.18 -0.27
N LEU A 315 -18.37 -35.21 0.63
CA LEU A 315 -18.16 -33.81 0.25
C LEU A 315 -16.98 -33.66 -0.71
N VAL A 316 -15.85 -34.32 -0.43
CA VAL A 316 -14.67 -34.26 -1.30
C VAL A 316 -14.97 -34.86 -2.68
N ARG A 317 -15.68 -36.00 -2.76
CA ARG A 317 -16.09 -36.56 -4.06
C ARG A 317 -16.98 -35.60 -4.84
N GLN A 318 -17.97 -35.01 -4.17
CA GLN A 318 -18.88 -34.05 -4.78
C GLN A 318 -18.14 -32.86 -5.36
N VAL A 319 -17.30 -32.19 -4.56
CA VAL A 319 -16.51 -31.04 -5.01
C VAL A 319 -15.67 -31.40 -6.23
N PHE A 320 -14.94 -32.53 -6.17
CA PHE A 320 -14.10 -32.97 -7.27
C PHE A 320 -14.91 -33.28 -8.54
N ASN A 321 -16.10 -33.88 -8.40
CA ASN A 321 -16.96 -34.18 -9.54
C ASN A 321 -17.49 -32.90 -10.21
N VAL A 322 -17.98 -31.94 -9.43
CA VAL A 322 -18.48 -30.65 -9.95
C VAL A 322 -17.42 -29.95 -10.78
N LEU A 323 -16.22 -29.75 -10.23
CA LEU A 323 -15.14 -29.07 -10.96
C LEU A 323 -14.69 -29.83 -12.20
N SER A 324 -14.72 -31.17 -12.16
CA SER A 324 -14.40 -32.00 -13.33
C SER A 324 -15.48 -31.88 -14.41
N ASP A 325 -16.75 -31.79 -14.03
CA ASP A 325 -17.86 -31.67 -14.97
C ASP A 325 -17.78 -30.33 -15.73
N GLU A 326 -17.53 -29.25 -14.99
CA GLU A 326 -17.29 -27.92 -15.55
C GLU A 326 -16.14 -27.91 -16.55
N GLU A 327 -15.00 -28.54 -16.21
CA GLU A 327 -13.85 -28.64 -17.12
C GLU A 327 -14.17 -29.47 -18.38
N VAL A 328 -14.93 -30.55 -18.24
CA VAL A 328 -15.41 -31.35 -19.37
C VAL A 328 -16.33 -30.52 -20.27
N LEU A 329 -17.25 -29.74 -19.70
CA LEU A 329 -18.11 -28.82 -20.44
C LEU A 329 -17.30 -27.78 -21.20
N MET A 330 -16.35 -27.12 -20.51
CA MET A 330 -15.52 -26.10 -21.12
C MET A 330 -14.73 -26.63 -22.32
N LYS A 331 -14.15 -27.84 -22.16
CA LYS A 331 -13.39 -28.50 -23.22
C LYS A 331 -14.29 -28.95 -24.38
N LYS A 332 -15.44 -29.57 -24.08
CA LYS A 332 -16.41 -30.07 -25.07
C LYS A 332 -16.96 -28.95 -25.94
N TYR A 333 -17.29 -27.80 -25.34
CA TYR A 333 -17.89 -26.66 -26.03
C TYR A 333 -16.90 -25.55 -26.40
N ARG A 334 -15.59 -25.83 -26.33
CA ARG A 334 -14.52 -24.94 -26.81
C ARG A 334 -14.65 -23.53 -26.23
N ILE A 335 -14.68 -23.44 -24.91
CA ILE A 335 -14.57 -22.16 -24.19
C ILE A 335 -13.20 -21.52 -24.46
N PRO A 336 -13.11 -20.18 -24.56
CA PRO A 336 -11.86 -19.50 -24.87
C PRO A 336 -10.72 -19.90 -23.94
N LEU A 337 -9.54 -20.14 -24.51
CA LEU A 337 -8.38 -20.67 -23.77
C LEU A 337 -7.96 -19.76 -22.60
N SER A 338 -8.13 -18.44 -22.72
CA SER A 338 -7.82 -17.49 -21.65
C SER A 338 -8.67 -17.71 -20.41
N HIS A 339 -9.99 -17.87 -20.60
CA HIS A 339 -10.93 -18.16 -19.52
C HIS A 339 -10.66 -19.56 -18.96
N TYR A 340 -10.57 -20.57 -19.82
CA TYR A 340 -10.29 -21.96 -19.44
C TYR A 340 -9.06 -22.10 -18.54
N LYS A 341 -7.91 -21.51 -18.91
CA LYS A 341 -6.69 -21.57 -18.10
C LYS A 341 -6.82 -20.88 -16.74
N ASN A 342 -7.53 -19.75 -16.68
CA ASN A 342 -7.77 -19.05 -15.43
C ASN A 342 -8.70 -19.87 -14.51
N HIS A 343 -9.73 -20.47 -15.09
CA HIS A 343 -10.69 -21.34 -14.42
C HIS A 343 -10.00 -22.57 -13.81
N GLU A 344 -9.22 -23.31 -14.61
CA GLU A 344 -8.44 -24.47 -14.15
C GLU A 344 -7.48 -24.11 -13.00
N LEU A 345 -6.82 -22.95 -13.07
CA LEU A 345 -5.92 -22.51 -12.01
C LEU A 345 -6.67 -22.31 -10.68
N GLN A 346 -7.87 -21.73 -10.73
CA GLN A 346 -8.68 -21.51 -9.53
C GLN A 346 -9.22 -22.82 -8.96
N HIS A 347 -9.63 -23.77 -9.81
CA HIS A 347 -9.99 -25.12 -9.37
C HIS A 347 -8.86 -25.77 -8.58
N ALA A 348 -7.65 -25.79 -9.16
CA ALA A 348 -6.50 -26.41 -8.49
C ALA A 348 -6.18 -25.72 -7.15
N GLN A 349 -6.26 -24.38 -7.08
CA GLN A 349 -6.04 -23.65 -5.83
C GLN A 349 -7.10 -23.95 -4.77
N PHE A 350 -8.37 -24.04 -5.16
CA PHE A 350 -9.48 -24.38 -4.26
C PHE A 350 -9.34 -25.80 -3.71
N LEU A 351 -9.06 -26.78 -4.58
CA LEU A 351 -8.87 -28.18 -4.19
C LEU A 351 -7.72 -28.38 -3.21
N ARG A 352 -6.62 -27.62 -3.34
CA ARG A 352 -5.53 -27.65 -2.34
C ARG A 352 -6.02 -27.24 -0.96
N LYS A 353 -6.83 -26.18 -0.87
CA LYS A 353 -7.40 -25.71 0.41
C LYS A 353 -8.36 -26.74 1.01
N VAL A 354 -9.25 -27.31 0.19
CA VAL A 354 -10.16 -28.40 0.60
C VAL A 354 -9.36 -29.59 1.14
N GLN A 355 -8.32 -30.01 0.42
CA GLN A 355 -7.44 -31.11 0.84
C GLN A 355 -6.73 -30.81 2.17
N THR A 356 -6.20 -29.60 2.37
CA THR A 356 -5.53 -29.21 3.62
C THR A 356 -6.48 -29.32 4.81
N ILE A 357 -7.69 -28.74 4.72
CA ILE A 357 -8.67 -28.77 5.81
C ILE A 357 -9.14 -30.21 6.05
N SER A 358 -9.41 -30.97 4.99
CA SER A 358 -9.83 -32.38 5.08
C SER A 358 -8.81 -33.23 5.86
N LEU A 359 -7.52 -33.03 5.61
CA LEU A 359 -6.45 -33.74 6.32
C LEU A 359 -6.33 -33.29 7.78
N GLN A 360 -6.62 -32.03 8.11
CA GLN A 360 -6.64 -31.53 9.49
C GLN A 360 -7.81 -32.12 10.27
N ILE A 361 -9.02 -32.11 9.70
CA ILE A 361 -10.20 -32.77 10.28
C ILE A 361 -9.89 -34.23 10.53
N ALA A 362 -9.33 -34.91 9.53
CA ALA A 362 -9.06 -36.34 9.66
C ALA A 362 -7.90 -36.68 10.60
N SER A 363 -6.96 -35.75 10.82
CA SER A 363 -5.95 -35.89 11.87
C SER A 363 -6.59 -35.80 13.26
N ASN A 364 -7.52 -34.87 13.46
CA ASN A 364 -8.23 -34.72 14.74
C ASN A 364 -9.18 -35.88 15.02
N ALA A 365 -9.83 -36.43 13.98
CA ALA A 365 -10.68 -37.62 14.06
C ALA A 365 -9.96 -38.87 14.60
N ARG A 366 -8.62 -38.89 14.58
CA ARG A 366 -7.80 -40.00 15.10
C ARG A 366 -7.45 -39.85 16.57
N VAL A 367 -7.68 -38.68 17.16
CA VAL A 367 -7.37 -38.41 18.57
C VAL A 367 -8.46 -39.04 19.42
N LYS A 368 -8.10 -40.07 20.20
CA LYS A 368 -9.06 -40.80 21.04
C LYS A 368 -9.62 -39.93 22.16
N GLY A 369 -10.92 -40.11 22.44
CA GLY A 369 -11.61 -39.46 23.55
C GLY A 369 -11.75 -37.95 23.44
N LYS A 370 -11.50 -37.36 22.26
CA LYS A 370 -11.67 -35.92 22.03
C LYS A 370 -12.60 -35.68 20.83
N PRO A 371 -13.56 -34.76 20.96
CA PRO A 371 -14.36 -34.36 19.81
C PRO A 371 -13.52 -33.60 18.80
N ILE A 372 -13.94 -33.66 17.53
CA ILE A 372 -13.37 -32.81 16.49
C ILE A 372 -13.76 -31.35 16.80
N PRO A 373 -12.81 -30.40 16.82
CA PRO A 373 -13.13 -29.01 17.15
C PRO A 373 -14.18 -28.40 16.20
N SER A 374 -15.18 -27.72 16.75
CA SER A 374 -16.22 -27.01 15.99
C SER A 374 -15.67 -25.88 15.10
N THR A 375 -14.47 -25.39 15.40
CA THR A 375 -13.76 -24.42 14.55
C THR A 375 -13.51 -24.92 13.12
N HIS A 376 -13.49 -26.24 12.90
CA HIS A 376 -13.42 -26.80 11.54
C HIS A 376 -14.67 -26.50 10.72
N SER A 377 -15.87 -26.52 11.32
CA SER A 377 -17.11 -26.11 10.65
C SER A 377 -17.03 -24.67 10.16
N GLN A 378 -16.59 -23.76 11.03
CA GLN A 378 -16.40 -22.34 10.67
C GLN A 378 -15.37 -22.14 9.56
N THR A 379 -14.26 -22.90 9.62
CA THR A 379 -13.22 -22.85 8.59
C THR A 379 -13.74 -23.33 7.23
N LEU A 380 -14.55 -24.40 7.22
CA LEU A 380 -15.19 -24.91 6.00
C LEU A 380 -16.20 -23.90 5.44
N ILE A 381 -17.08 -23.34 6.29
CA ILE A 381 -18.05 -22.31 5.88
C ILE A 381 -17.33 -21.12 5.22
N GLN A 382 -16.26 -20.62 5.83
CA GLN A 382 -15.47 -19.52 5.26
C GLN A 382 -14.83 -19.88 3.92
N LEU A 383 -14.28 -21.08 3.79
CA LEU A 383 -13.68 -21.53 2.53
C LEU A 383 -14.71 -21.58 1.40
N PHE A 384 -15.87 -22.20 1.64
CA PHE A 384 -16.91 -22.32 0.62
C PHE A 384 -17.63 -21.00 0.34
N SER A 385 -17.77 -20.12 1.33
CA SER A 385 -18.26 -18.76 1.10
C SER A 385 -17.33 -17.96 0.18
N SER A 386 -16.01 -18.03 0.38
CA SER A 386 -15.05 -17.43 -0.54
C SER A 386 -15.12 -18.05 -1.94
N TRP A 387 -15.31 -19.36 -2.05
CA TRP A 387 -15.52 -20.02 -3.35
C TRP A 387 -16.79 -19.50 -4.06
N LEU A 388 -17.92 -19.36 -3.36
CA LEU A 388 -19.14 -18.80 -3.95
C LEU A 388 -18.94 -17.36 -4.46
N ILE A 389 -18.30 -16.52 -3.66
CA ILE A 389 -18.12 -15.09 -3.97
C ILE A 389 -17.06 -14.88 -5.05
N ASP A 390 -15.92 -15.55 -4.98
CA ASP A 390 -14.78 -15.27 -5.85
C ASP A 390 -14.74 -16.13 -7.11
N HIS A 391 -15.34 -17.32 -7.06
CA HIS A 391 -15.35 -18.26 -8.16
C HIS A 391 -16.73 -18.37 -8.79
N VAL A 392 -17.73 -18.86 -8.05
CA VAL A 392 -19.05 -19.17 -8.62
C VAL A 392 -19.72 -17.93 -9.23
N SER A 393 -19.85 -16.85 -8.45
CA SER A 393 -20.57 -15.64 -8.90
C SER A 393 -19.88 -14.86 -10.03
N LYS A 394 -18.62 -15.19 -10.35
CA LYS A 394 -17.77 -14.45 -11.31
C LYS A 394 -17.33 -15.35 -12.46
N ILE A 395 -16.58 -16.40 -12.16
CA ILE A 395 -15.94 -17.29 -13.12
C ILE A 395 -16.95 -18.28 -13.69
N ASP A 396 -17.72 -18.98 -12.84
CA ASP A 396 -18.69 -19.97 -13.33
C ASP A 396 -19.87 -19.32 -14.03
N ARG A 397 -20.26 -18.11 -13.59
CA ARG A 397 -21.22 -17.26 -14.31
C ARG A 397 -20.71 -16.85 -15.70
N GLU A 398 -19.45 -16.42 -15.81
CA GLU A 398 -18.85 -16.09 -17.11
C GLU A 398 -18.76 -17.35 -17.99
N MET A 399 -18.33 -18.49 -17.44
CA MET A 399 -18.31 -19.78 -18.13
C MET A 399 -19.71 -20.11 -18.67
N SER A 400 -20.73 -20.01 -17.84
CA SER A 400 -22.12 -20.32 -18.19
C SER A 400 -22.64 -19.38 -19.30
N ALA A 401 -22.35 -18.08 -19.23
CA ALA A 401 -22.66 -17.14 -20.29
C ALA A 401 -21.98 -17.50 -21.63
N LEU A 402 -20.75 -18.05 -21.59
CA LEU A 402 -20.03 -18.52 -22.78
C LEU A 402 -20.53 -19.88 -23.30
N LEU A 403 -21.13 -20.70 -22.44
CA LEU A 403 -21.79 -21.95 -22.80
C LEU A 403 -23.16 -21.70 -23.47
N ILE A 404 -23.88 -20.67 -23.03
CA ILE A 404 -25.13 -20.23 -23.66
C ILE A 404 -24.86 -19.86 -25.12
N GLY A 405 -25.53 -20.56 -26.04
CA GLY A 405 -25.32 -20.42 -27.49
C GLY A 405 -24.26 -21.35 -28.09
N LYS A 406 -23.49 -22.09 -27.27
CA LYS A 406 -22.58 -23.16 -27.73
C LYS A 406 -23.05 -24.56 -27.36
N ALA A 407 -23.59 -24.73 -26.15
CA ALA A 407 -24.14 -25.98 -25.68
C ALA A 407 -25.66 -26.03 -25.94
N PRO A 408 -26.23 -27.20 -26.27
CA PRO A 408 -27.68 -27.34 -26.34
C PRO A 408 -28.29 -27.23 -24.94
N GLU A 409 -29.47 -26.64 -24.86
CA GLU A 409 -30.21 -26.44 -23.58
C GLU A 409 -30.38 -27.76 -22.81
N SER A 410 -30.67 -28.86 -23.52
CA SER A 410 -30.76 -30.20 -22.92
C SER A 410 -29.49 -30.67 -22.21
N GLU A 411 -28.30 -30.16 -22.59
CA GLU A 411 -27.04 -30.46 -21.90
C GLU A 411 -26.85 -29.58 -20.66
N LEU A 412 -27.28 -28.31 -20.73
CA LEU A 412 -27.18 -27.32 -19.65
C LEU A 412 -28.23 -27.54 -18.55
N GLU A 413 -29.29 -28.29 -18.85
CA GLU A 413 -30.29 -28.73 -17.88
C GLU A 413 -30.08 -30.17 -17.40
N ARG A 414 -29.12 -30.89 -18.01
CA ARG A 414 -28.89 -32.30 -17.73
C ARG A 414 -28.40 -32.49 -16.31
N HIS A 415 -29.00 -33.43 -15.58
CA HIS A 415 -28.41 -33.91 -14.34
C HIS A 415 -27.15 -34.74 -14.59
N VAL A 416 -26.11 -34.50 -13.79
CA VAL A 416 -24.87 -35.26 -13.82
C VAL A 416 -24.89 -36.29 -12.69
N PRO A 417 -24.97 -37.59 -12.99
CA PRO A 417 -24.92 -38.61 -11.94
C PRO A 417 -23.55 -38.59 -11.28
N MET A 418 -23.53 -38.64 -9.96
CA MET A 418 -22.29 -38.63 -9.20
C MET A 418 -21.68 -40.04 -9.13
N PRO A 419 -20.45 -40.23 -9.58
CA PRO A 419 -19.76 -41.51 -9.44
C PRO A 419 -19.38 -41.78 -7.98
N LEU A 420 -19.33 -43.06 -7.61
CA LEU A 420 -18.86 -43.50 -6.29
C LEU A 420 -17.35 -43.38 -6.14
N GLU A 421 -16.64 -43.34 -7.27
CA GLU A 421 -15.20 -43.15 -7.33
C GLU A 421 -14.87 -41.66 -7.38
N LEU A 422 -13.68 -41.31 -6.89
CA LEU A 422 -13.17 -39.95 -6.94
C LEU A 422 -12.72 -39.64 -8.37
N VAL A 423 -13.49 -38.82 -9.08
CA VAL A 423 -13.10 -38.26 -10.38
C VAL A 423 -12.20 -37.06 -10.14
N VAL A 424 -10.97 -37.07 -10.66
CA VAL A 424 -10.02 -35.97 -10.45
C VAL A 424 -10.10 -34.99 -11.62
N PRO A 425 -10.39 -33.69 -11.39
CA PRO A 425 -10.43 -32.71 -12.47
C PRO A 425 -9.10 -32.67 -13.25
N PRO A 426 -9.14 -32.57 -14.59
CA PRO A 426 -7.95 -32.39 -15.42
C PRO A 426 -7.00 -31.30 -14.91
N SER A 427 -7.52 -30.16 -14.46
CA SER A 427 -6.73 -29.05 -13.90
C SER A 427 -5.87 -29.49 -12.72
N TYR A 428 -6.42 -30.33 -11.84
CA TYR A 428 -5.74 -30.77 -10.64
C TYR A 428 -4.72 -31.85 -10.94
N LEU A 429 -5.02 -32.77 -11.86
CA LEU A 429 -4.04 -33.73 -12.38
C LEU A 429 -2.86 -33.00 -13.02
N ASN A 430 -3.14 -32.04 -13.90
CA ASN A 430 -2.11 -31.23 -14.56
C ASN A 430 -1.29 -30.43 -13.55
N PHE A 431 -1.93 -29.85 -12.52
CA PHE A 431 -1.23 -29.17 -11.45
C PHE A 431 -0.29 -30.13 -10.73
N LEU A 432 -0.79 -31.29 -10.28
CA LEU A 432 0.01 -32.30 -9.58
C LEU A 432 1.18 -32.77 -10.45
N ASP A 433 1.00 -32.96 -11.75
CA ASP A 433 2.06 -33.42 -12.65
C ASP A 433 3.02 -32.31 -13.11
N SER A 434 2.68 -31.04 -12.88
CA SER A 434 3.53 -29.91 -13.24
C SER A 434 4.75 -29.75 -12.33
N ASP A 435 5.77 -29.05 -12.83
CA ASP A 435 6.95 -28.64 -12.04
C ASP A 435 6.60 -27.67 -10.89
N PHE A 436 5.39 -27.11 -10.89
CA PHE A 436 4.91 -26.21 -9.83
C PHE A 436 4.34 -26.96 -8.62
N ALA A 437 3.97 -28.24 -8.76
CA ALA A 437 3.55 -29.05 -7.62
C ALA A 437 4.77 -29.60 -6.88
N SER A 438 4.83 -29.32 -5.59
CA SER A 438 5.86 -29.90 -4.75
C SER A 438 5.61 -31.40 -4.56
N ILE A 439 6.67 -32.18 -4.27
CA ILE A 439 6.54 -33.58 -3.82
C ILE A 439 5.58 -33.68 -2.63
N GLN A 440 5.51 -32.62 -1.81
CA GLN A 440 4.58 -32.51 -0.71
C GLN A 440 3.12 -32.49 -1.17
N ASP A 441 2.77 -31.78 -2.24
CA ASP A 441 1.39 -31.71 -2.76
C ASP A 441 0.89 -33.10 -3.24
N LYS A 442 1.74 -33.83 -3.97
CA LYS A 442 1.45 -35.22 -4.40
C LYS A 442 1.23 -36.14 -3.19
N ASN A 443 2.14 -36.07 -2.21
CA ASN A 443 2.03 -36.88 -0.99
C ASN A 443 0.78 -36.56 -0.17
N LEU A 444 0.39 -35.28 -0.11
CA LEU A 444 -0.83 -34.88 0.59
C LEU A 444 -2.08 -35.41 -0.14
N PHE A 445 -2.10 -35.44 -1.47
CA PHE A 445 -3.22 -35.98 -2.23
C PHE A 445 -3.35 -37.50 -2.05
N GLU A 446 -2.25 -38.24 -2.15
CA GLU A 446 -2.25 -39.69 -1.85
C GLU A 446 -2.67 -39.98 -0.41
N ARG A 447 -2.22 -39.15 0.54
CA ARG A 447 -2.65 -39.24 1.93
C ARG A 447 -4.15 -38.98 2.07
N LEU A 448 -4.71 -37.99 1.37
CA LEU A 448 -6.14 -37.70 1.39
C LEU A 448 -6.94 -38.92 0.94
N LYS A 449 -6.59 -39.50 -0.22
CA LYS A 449 -7.25 -40.70 -0.75
C LYS A 449 -7.25 -41.85 0.25
N LYS A 450 -6.08 -42.14 0.85
CA LYS A 450 -5.93 -43.20 1.86
C LYS A 450 -6.76 -42.95 3.11
N VAL A 451 -6.78 -41.70 3.60
CA VAL A 451 -7.46 -41.31 4.83
C VAL A 451 -8.98 -41.37 4.66
N LEU A 452 -9.49 -40.87 3.54
CA LEU A 452 -10.92 -40.85 3.22
C LEU A 452 -11.43 -42.17 2.62
N ARG A 453 -10.53 -43.12 2.34
CA ARG A 453 -10.81 -44.42 1.71
C ARG A 453 -11.54 -44.27 0.37
N VAL A 454 -11.13 -43.29 -0.42
CA VAL A 454 -11.65 -43.05 -1.77
C VAL A 454 -10.69 -43.62 -2.80
N SER A 455 -11.22 -44.35 -3.78
CA SER A 455 -10.50 -44.82 -4.97
C SER A 455 -10.71 -43.83 -6.11
N THR A 456 -9.67 -43.57 -6.88
CA THR A 456 -9.79 -42.82 -8.14
C THR A 456 -10.24 -43.73 -9.25
N GLU A 457 -11.07 -43.22 -10.15
CA GLU A 457 -11.42 -43.93 -11.37
C GLU A 457 -10.16 -44.29 -12.15
N LYS A 458 -9.98 -45.57 -12.48
CA LYS A 458 -8.91 -45.98 -13.38
C LYS A 458 -9.31 -45.49 -14.77
N ILE A 459 -8.68 -44.40 -15.21
CA ILE A 459 -8.74 -44.01 -16.63
C ILE A 459 -8.14 -45.17 -17.43
N SER A 460 -8.99 -46.01 -17.99
CA SER A 460 -8.59 -46.98 -19.00
C SER A 460 -8.18 -46.17 -20.23
N ASN A 461 -6.86 -46.03 -20.43
CA ASN A 461 -6.26 -45.43 -21.61
C ASN A 461 -6.80 -46.05 -22.90
#